data_AF-A0A1E3X2R1-F1
#
_entry.id   AF-A0A1E3X2R1-F1
#
_cell.length_a   1.000
_cell.length_b   1.000
_cell.length_c   1.000
_cell.angle_alpha   90.00
_cell.angle_beta   90.00
_cell.angle_gamma   90.00
#
_symmetry.space_group_name_H-M   'P 1'
#
loop_
_entity.id
_entity.type
_entity.pdbx_description
1 polymer ?
#
loop_
_entity_poly.entity_id
_entity_poly.type
_entity_poly.pdbx_seq_one_letter_code
_entity_poly.pdbx_strand_id
1 'polypeptide(L)'
;MDIFRFFSKKKKQPTLLRCTYCNYEFHLSPREVRILETRNIGDTVCPVKEMCDICHIGFMIPVNYTDKQGNVYLFNNIKPKIKNLNPNTVMERIFGDHFH
;
A
#
# COMPACT_ATOMS: atom_id res chain seq x y z
N MET A 1 28.81 29.43 16.13
CA MET A 1 28.19 29.01 14.85
C MET A 1 27.64 27.60 15.05
N ASP A 2 26.36 27.50 15.37
CA ASP A 2 25.67 26.23 15.65
C ASP A 2 25.14 25.61 14.34
N ILE A 3 25.78 24.54 13.87
CA ILE A 3 25.44 23.86 12.60
C ILE A 3 24.47 22.66 12.79
N PHE A 4 24.02 22.32 14.00
CA PHE A 4 23.31 21.05 14.23
C PHE A 4 22.03 21.17 15.05
N ARG A 5 20.95 21.76 14.51
CA ARG A 5 19.62 21.72 15.17
C ARG A 5 18.38 21.54 14.28
N PHE A 6 18.50 21.19 13.00
CA PHE A 6 17.32 21.14 12.09
C PHE A 6 16.91 19.77 11.54
N PHE A 7 17.45 18.66 12.04
CA PHE A 7 16.86 17.33 11.79
C PHE A 7 16.18 16.82 13.05
N SER A 8 15.15 17.54 13.50
CA SER A 8 14.13 16.96 14.36
C SER A 8 13.66 15.67 13.69
N LYS A 9 14.04 14.52 14.27
CA LYS A 9 13.52 13.20 13.94
C LYS A 9 12.00 13.27 14.01
N LYS A 10 11.32 13.70 12.94
CA LYS A 10 9.90 13.40 12.73
C LYS A 10 9.85 11.89 12.74
N LYS A 11 9.50 11.30 13.90
CA LYS A 11 9.13 9.88 13.99
C LYS A 11 8.09 9.70 12.89
N LYS A 12 8.47 9.09 11.76
CA LYS A 12 7.52 8.80 10.69
C LYS A 12 6.40 8.02 11.35
N GLN A 13 5.22 8.62 11.40
CA GLN A 13 4.08 7.98 12.01
C GLN A 13 3.82 6.66 11.27
N PRO A 14 3.39 5.61 11.98
CA PRO A 14 3.03 4.37 11.34
C PRO A 14 1.99 4.64 10.26
N THR A 15 2.16 4.01 9.10
CA THR A 15 1.24 4.22 7.97
C THR A 15 0.05 3.30 8.16
N LEU A 16 -1.15 3.87 8.28
CA LEU A 16 -2.39 3.12 8.36
C LEU A 16 -2.73 2.58 6.98
N LEU A 17 -2.83 1.26 6.87
CA LEU A 17 -3.32 0.57 5.69
C LEU A 17 -4.74 0.08 5.94
N ARG A 18 -5.54 0.09 4.88
CA ARG A 18 -6.92 -0.38 4.87
C ARG A 18 -7.15 -1.32 3.70
N CYS A 19 -7.93 -2.37 3.93
CA CYS A 19 -8.36 -3.28 2.89
C CYS A 19 -9.37 -2.61 1.95
N THR A 20 -9.20 -2.79 0.64
CA THR A 20 -10.15 -2.32 -0.36
C THR A 20 -11.50 -3.06 -0.34
N TYR A 21 -11.57 -4.25 0.28
CA TYR A 21 -12.74 -5.13 0.31
C TYR A 21 -13.39 -5.26 1.70
N CYS A 22 -12.72 -5.91 2.66
CA CYS A 22 -13.28 -6.15 4.00
C CYS A 22 -13.12 -4.97 4.97
N ASN A 23 -12.51 -3.87 4.53
CA ASN A 23 -12.23 -2.68 5.34
C ASN A 23 -11.38 -2.92 6.59
N TYR A 24 -10.73 -4.09 6.73
CA TYR A 24 -9.75 -4.35 7.80
C TYR A 24 -8.63 -3.30 7.76
N GLU A 25 -8.14 -2.92 8.92
CA GLU A 25 -7.14 -1.87 9.10
C GLU A 25 -5.99 -2.35 9.97
N PHE A 26 -4.76 -1.95 9.60
CA PHE A 26 -3.58 -2.21 10.41
C PHE A 26 -2.49 -1.17 10.12
N HIS A 27 -1.51 -1.12 11.01
CA HIS A 27 -0.44 -0.14 10.95
C HIS A 27 0.85 -0.79 10.49
N LEU A 28 1.50 -0.19 9.51
CA LEU A 28 2.85 -0.55 9.12
C LEU A 28 3.88 0.38 9.75
N SER A 29 4.96 -0.22 10.24
CA SER A 29 6.14 0.50 10.65
C SER A 29 6.85 1.12 9.44
N PRO A 30 7.63 2.20 9.64
CA PRO A 30 8.41 2.79 8.56
C PRO A 30 9.42 1.84 7.88
N ARG A 31 9.79 0.72 8.53
CA ARG A 31 10.66 -0.29 7.94
C ARG A 31 9.88 -1.16 6.95
N GLU A 32 8.70 -1.64 7.34
CA GLU A 32 7.83 -2.45 6.48
C GLU A 32 7.36 -1.68 5.26
N VAL A 33 7.02 -0.39 5.43
CA VAL A 33 6.68 0.49 4.30
C VAL A 33 7.83 0.54 3.28
N ARG A 34 9.09 0.62 3.70
CA ARG A 34 10.25 0.62 2.78
C ARG A 34 10.41 -0.70 2.06
N ILE A 35 10.11 -1.82 2.73
CA ILE A 35 10.15 -3.14 2.12
C ILE A 35 9.09 -3.21 1.01
N LEU A 36 7.88 -2.75 1.28
CA LEU A 36 6.82 -2.66 0.27
C LEU A 36 7.18 -1.71 -0.87
N GLU A 37 7.69 -0.52 -0.57
CA GLU A 37 8.17 0.44 -1.59
C GLU A 37 9.19 -0.24 -2.53
N THR A 38 10.11 -1.02 -1.96
CA THR A 38 11.18 -1.69 -2.72
C THR A 38 10.64 -2.87 -3.53
N ARG A 39 9.70 -3.63 -2.96
CA ARG A 39 9.06 -4.76 -3.63
C ARG A 39 8.20 -4.32 -4.83
N ASN A 40 7.60 -3.13 -4.73
CA ASN A 40 6.67 -2.60 -5.72
C ASN A 40 7.24 -1.38 -6.49
N ILE A 41 8.55 -1.29 -6.71
CA ILE A 41 9.21 -0.14 -7.38
C ILE A 41 8.60 0.18 -8.76
N GLY A 42 8.03 -0.82 -9.45
CA GLY A 42 7.38 -0.67 -10.76
C GLY A 42 5.88 -0.42 -10.72
N ASP A 43 5.26 -0.34 -9.54
CA ASP A 43 3.81 -0.14 -9.45
C ASP A 43 3.44 1.33 -9.71
N THR A 44 2.71 1.57 -10.79
CA THR A 44 2.25 2.89 -11.22
C THR A 44 1.10 3.43 -10.38
N VAL A 45 0.47 2.60 -9.52
CA VAL A 45 -0.70 2.99 -8.74
C VAL A 45 -0.41 3.21 -7.26
N CYS A 46 0.28 2.28 -6.59
CA CYS A 46 0.74 2.52 -5.22
C CYS A 46 1.89 1.58 -4.82
N PRO A 47 3.09 2.10 -4.51
CA PRO A 47 4.22 1.26 -4.10
C PRO A 47 4.00 0.62 -2.71
N VAL A 48 3.09 1.17 -1.90
CA VAL A 48 2.74 0.61 -0.59
C VAL A 48 1.43 -0.16 -0.73
N LYS A 49 1.51 -1.37 -1.28
CA LYS A 49 0.37 -2.28 -1.38
C LYS A 49 0.78 -3.73 -1.11
N GLU A 50 -0.17 -4.49 -0.58
CA GLU A 50 -0.07 -5.94 -0.46
C GLU A 50 -1.44 -6.60 -0.49
N MET A 51 -1.48 -7.92 -0.66
CA MET A 51 -2.72 -8.68 -0.60
C MET A 51 -3.26 -8.70 0.84
N CYS A 52 -4.57 -8.66 1.01
CA CYS A 52 -5.16 -8.73 2.35
C CYS A 52 -5.12 -10.17 2.87
N ASP A 53 -4.36 -10.42 3.92
CA ASP A 53 -4.27 -11.75 4.56
C ASP A 53 -5.55 -12.17 5.31
N ILE A 54 -6.49 -11.24 5.53
CA ILE A 54 -7.74 -11.54 6.23
C ILE A 54 -8.82 -12.07 5.27
N CYS A 55 -9.00 -11.40 4.14
CA CYS A 55 -10.05 -11.78 3.19
C CYS A 55 -9.52 -12.44 1.93
N HIS A 56 -8.22 -12.37 1.65
CA HIS A 56 -7.57 -12.83 0.42
C HIS A 56 -8.21 -12.32 -0.90
N ILE A 57 -9.15 -11.39 -0.82
CA ILE A 57 -9.89 -10.80 -1.93
C ILE A 57 -9.41 -9.35 -2.18
N GLY A 58 -9.23 -8.57 -1.12
CA GLY A 58 -8.82 -7.19 -1.23
C GLY A 58 -7.30 -7.01 -1.28
N PHE A 59 -6.90 -5.76 -1.53
CA PHE A 59 -5.54 -5.29 -1.30
C PHE A 59 -5.54 -4.35 -0.10
N MET A 60 -4.49 -4.44 0.71
CA MET A 60 -4.19 -3.46 1.74
C MET A 60 -3.44 -2.30 1.11
N ILE A 61 -4.01 -1.09 1.23
CA ILE A 61 -3.41 0.13 0.71
C ILE A 61 -3.47 1.25 1.75
N PRO A 62 -2.56 2.25 1.69
CA PRO A 62 -2.53 3.31 2.67
C PRO A 62 -3.80 4.16 2.65
N VAL A 63 -4.27 4.52 3.83
CA VAL A 63 -5.33 5.53 4.02
C VAL A 63 -4.84 6.89 3.56
N ASN A 64 -3.64 7.26 4.03
CA ASN A 64 -2.93 8.46 3.62
C ASN A 64 -1.43 8.16 3.70
N TYR A 65 -0.73 8.35 2.59
CA TYR A 65 0.71 8.13 2.51
C TYR A 65 1.35 9.12 1.53
N THR A 66 2.52 9.62 1.88
CA THR A 66 3.34 10.44 0.99
C THR A 66 4.70 9.77 0.83
N ASP A 67 5.08 9.50 -0.42
CA ASP A 67 6.37 8.88 -0.70
C ASP A 67 7.53 9.90 -0.55
N LYS A 68 8.75 9.43 -0.79
CA LYS A 68 9.96 10.29 -0.71
C LYS A 68 10.03 11.34 -1.82
N GLN A 69 9.29 11.17 -2.91
CA GLN A 69 9.26 12.07 -4.06
C GLN A 69 8.17 13.14 -3.89
N GLY A 70 7.33 13.03 -2.86
CA GLY A 70 6.24 13.96 -2.57
C GLY A 70 4.90 13.55 -3.18
N ASN A 71 4.80 12.37 -3.80
CA ASN A 71 3.53 11.89 -4.34
C ASN A 71 2.61 11.46 -3.20
N VAL A 72 1.35 11.90 -3.27
CA VAL A 72 0.35 11.64 -2.24
C VAL A 72 -0.60 10.52 -2.69
N TYR A 73 -0.69 9.53 -1.83
CA TYR A 73 -1.46 8.30 -2.02
C TYR A 73 -2.61 8.28 -1.01
N LEU A 74 -3.82 8.50 -1.51
CA LEU A 74 -5.05 8.48 -0.70
C LEU A 74 -5.89 7.26 -1.08
N PHE A 75 -6.41 6.56 -0.07
CA PHE A 75 -7.22 5.35 -0.24
C PHE A 75 -8.36 5.53 -1.25
N ASN A 76 -9.13 6.61 -1.12
CA ASN A 76 -10.27 6.89 -2.00
C ASN A 76 -9.87 7.11 -3.47
N ASN A 77 -8.65 7.63 -3.72
CA ASN A 77 -8.14 7.89 -5.06
C ASN A 77 -7.52 6.64 -5.69
N ILE A 78 -6.94 5.76 -4.86
CA ILE A 78 -6.19 4.57 -5.28
C ILE A 78 -7.09 3.35 -5.40
N LYS A 79 -8.04 3.17 -4.47
CA LYS A 79 -9.00 2.06 -4.48
C LYS A 79 -9.65 1.81 -5.85
N PRO A 80 -10.20 2.82 -6.56
CA PRO A 80 -10.77 2.60 -7.89
C PRO A 80 -9.72 2.22 -8.93
N LYS A 81 -8.50 2.79 -8.84
CA LYS A 81 -7.40 2.47 -9.77
C LYS A 81 -6.93 1.02 -9.62
N ILE A 82 -6.86 0.51 -8.39
CA ILE A 82 -6.54 -0.89 -8.13
C ILE A 82 -7.63 -1.83 -8.63
N LYS A 83 -8.90 -1.43 -8.46
CA LYS A 83 -10.05 -2.19 -8.97
C LYS A 83 -10.01 -2.28 -10.51
N ASN A 84 -9.58 -1.21 -11.17
CA ASN A 84 -9.48 -1.14 -12.63
C ASN A 84 -8.23 -1.79 -13.21
N LEU A 85 -7.15 -1.92 -12.43
CA LEU A 85 -5.94 -2.62 -12.84
C LEU A 85 -6.11 -4.14 -12.96
N ASN A 86 -7.22 -4.71 -12.47
CA ASN A 86 -7.29 -6.15 -12.25
C ASN A 86 -8.58 -6.84 -12.73
N PRO A 87 -8.82 -6.90 -14.05
CA PRO A 87 -9.73 -7.89 -14.63
C PRO A 87 -9.13 -9.32 -14.60
N ASN A 88 -7.81 -9.47 -14.68
CA ASN A 88 -7.16 -10.78 -14.76
C ASN A 88 -6.99 -11.49 -13.41
N THR A 89 -6.74 -10.80 -12.28
CA THR A 89 -6.73 -11.50 -10.96
C THR A 89 -8.13 -11.88 -10.47
N VAL A 90 -9.20 -11.29 -11.00
CA VAL A 90 -10.56 -11.79 -10.75
C VAL A 90 -10.75 -13.13 -11.47
N MET A 91 -10.28 -13.25 -12.71
CA MET A 91 -10.32 -14.50 -13.47
C MET A 91 -9.36 -15.56 -12.90
N GLU A 92 -8.13 -15.21 -12.51
CA GLU A 92 -7.19 -16.14 -11.85
C GLU A 92 -7.69 -16.61 -10.48
N ARG A 93 -8.46 -15.81 -9.73
CA ARG A 93 -9.08 -16.27 -8.46
C ARG A 93 -10.36 -17.08 -8.63
N ILE A 94 -11.09 -16.91 -9.73
CA ILE A 94 -12.31 -17.68 -10.01
C ILE A 94 -11.98 -19.00 -10.75
N PHE A 95 -10.95 -19.01 -11.59
CA PHE A 95 -10.60 -20.15 -12.45
C PHE A 95 -9.23 -20.79 -12.15
N GLY A 96 -8.36 -20.16 -11.35
CA GLY A 96 -7.00 -20.65 -11.09
C GLY A 96 -6.93 -21.83 -10.12
N ASP A 97 -7.92 -22.02 -9.24
CA ASP A 97 -7.98 -23.16 -8.32
C ASP A 97 -8.58 -24.44 -8.95
N HIS A 98 -8.93 -24.41 -10.24
CA HIS A 98 -9.56 -25.55 -10.93
C HIS A 98 -8.69 -26.26 -11.96
N PHE A 99 -7.48 -25.76 -12.27
CA PHE A 99 -6.59 -26.40 -13.24
C PHE A 99 -5.12 -26.17 -12.90
N HIS A 100 -4.57 -26.94 -11.95
CA HIS A 100 -3.48 -27.91 -12.14
C HIS A 100 -2.94 -28.44 -10.80
#